data_AF-A0A058ZAA8-F1
#
_entry.id   AF-A0A058ZAA8-F1
#
_cell.length_a   1.000
_cell.length_b   1.000
_cell.length_c   1.000
_cell.angle_alpha   90.00
_cell.angle_beta   90.00
_cell.angle_gamma   90.00
#
_symmetry.space_group_name_H-M   'P 1'
#
loop_
_entity.id
_entity.type
_entity.pdbx_description
1 polymer ?
#
loop_
_entity_poly.entity_id
_entity_poly.type
_entity_poly.pdbx_seq_one_letter_code
_entity_poly.pdbx_strand_id
1 'polypeptide(L)'
;MLAILSARTAALAHNTVMTARQTVVHAAGVLRHSLFGEEYPPYGHQLQLAGDFAPAPAAPAGPGLLEALSRPWVLFAVPKKKVSRPMRRNRIVHKQLQKITNVEDCPSCGSPRLLQNLCRNCRTIVTADGQLHPASKLPYIPEIDNAKRQQQ
;
A
#
# COMPACT_ATOMS: atom_id res chain seq x y z
N MET A 1 19.51 49.71 -15.89
CA MET A 1 19.07 48.66 -16.86
C MET A 1 20.08 47.52 -17.04
N LEU A 2 21.40 47.75 -16.95
CA LEU A 2 22.43 46.70 -17.10
C LEU A 2 22.38 45.57 -16.04
N ALA A 3 21.96 45.84 -14.80
CA ALA A 3 21.90 44.84 -13.73
C ALA A 3 20.79 43.77 -13.91
N ILE A 4 19.75 44.06 -14.69
CA ILE A 4 18.65 43.12 -14.93
C ILE A 4 19.05 42.09 -16.01
N LEU A 5 19.96 42.47 -16.92
CA LEU A 5 20.49 41.59 -17.95
C LEU A 5 21.46 40.54 -17.38
N SER A 6 22.29 40.88 -16.39
CA SER A 6 23.23 39.93 -15.76
C SER A 6 22.54 38.86 -14.91
N ALA A 7 21.42 39.20 -14.27
CA ALA A 7 20.63 38.23 -13.50
C ALA A 7 19.93 37.20 -14.41
N ARG A 8 19.49 37.62 -15.61
CA ARG A 8 18.84 36.74 -16.59
C ARG A 8 19.82 35.77 -17.25
N THR A 9 21.07 36.18 -17.51
CA THR A 9 22.09 35.29 -18.07
C THR A 9 22.54 34.22 -17.06
N ALA A 10 22.65 34.57 -15.78
CA ALA A 10 22.96 33.59 -14.72
C ALA A 10 21.86 32.52 -14.55
N ALA A 11 20.58 32.92 -14.61
CA ALA A 11 19.45 31.98 -14.49
C ALA A 11 19.37 30.99 -15.67
N LEU A 12 19.71 31.43 -16.89
CA LEU A 12 19.75 30.56 -18.05
C LEU A 12 20.89 29.53 -17.97
N ALA A 13 22.06 29.90 -17.41
CA ALA A 13 23.19 29.00 -17.24
C ALA A 13 22.94 27.89 -16.19
N HIS A 14 22.21 28.20 -15.11
CA HIS A 14 21.86 27.16 -14.11
C HIS A 14 20.85 26.15 -14.65
N ASN A 15 19.93 26.57 -15.53
CA ASN A 15 18.92 25.68 -16.12
C ASN A 15 19.51 24.72 -17.16
N THR A 16 20.54 25.11 -17.92
CA THR A 16 21.20 24.23 -18.89
C THR A 16 22.06 23.14 -18.23
N VAL A 17 22.70 23.45 -17.10
CA VAL A 17 23.49 22.46 -16.35
C VAL A 17 22.61 21.39 -15.68
N MET A 18 21.39 21.75 -15.27
CA MET A 18 20.45 20.80 -14.64
C MET A 18 19.78 19.85 -15.65
N THR A 19 19.46 20.31 -16.86
CA THR A 19 18.87 19.46 -17.90
C THR A 19 19.89 18.49 -18.50
N ALA A 20 21.17 18.90 -18.63
CA ALA A 20 22.23 18.02 -19.12
C ALA A 20 22.52 16.82 -18.17
N ARG A 21 22.27 16.97 -16.87
CA ARG A 21 22.41 15.86 -15.90
C ARG A 21 21.27 14.84 -15.98
N GLN A 22 20.06 15.27 -16.35
CA GLN A 22 18.90 14.39 -16.41
C GLN A 22 18.92 13.45 -17.63
N THR A 23 19.47 13.87 -18.78
CA THR A 23 19.50 13.03 -19.98
C THR A 23 20.49 11.86 -19.89
N VAL A 24 21.59 12.01 -19.15
CA VAL A 24 22.59 10.93 -18.97
C VAL A 24 22.04 9.78 -18.10
N VAL A 25 21.17 10.08 -17.12
CA VAL A 25 20.59 9.06 -16.23
C VAL A 25 19.52 8.22 -16.95
N HIS A 26 18.79 8.80 -17.91
CA HIS A 26 17.79 8.05 -18.68
C HIS A 26 18.42 7.13 -19.74
N ALA A 27 19.51 7.54 -20.39
CA ALA A 27 20.17 6.70 -21.40
C ALA A 27 20.79 5.41 -20.80
N ALA A 28 21.27 5.45 -19.56
CA ALA A 28 21.81 4.27 -18.87
C ALA A 28 20.72 3.29 -18.37
N GLY A 29 19.48 3.76 -18.16
CA GLY A 29 18.38 2.91 -17.67
C GLY A 29 17.73 2.05 -18.75
N VAL A 30 17.75 2.50 -20.01
CA VAL A 30 17.03 1.82 -21.11
C VAL A 30 17.79 0.59 -21.64
N LEU A 31 19.11 0.53 -21.49
CA LEU A 31 19.92 -0.60 -21.99
C LEU A 31 19.93 -1.85 -21.08
N ARG A 32 19.29 -1.82 -19.90
CA ARG A 32 19.27 -2.96 -18.96
C ARG A 32 18.02 -3.84 -19.02
N HIS A 33 16.97 -3.44 -19.75
CA HIS A 33 15.69 -4.16 -19.74
C HIS A 33 15.50 -5.14 -20.91
N SER A 34 16.46 -5.27 -21.83
CA SER A 34 16.28 -6.06 -23.06
C SER A 34 16.86 -7.49 -23.03
N LEU A 35 17.45 -7.94 -21.91
CA LEU A 35 18.11 -9.26 -21.83
C LEU A 35 17.47 -10.26 -20.87
N PHE A 36 16.40 -9.90 -20.16
CA PHE A 36 15.64 -10.83 -19.32
C PHE A 36 14.23 -11.01 -19.88
N GLY A 37 14.16 -11.64 -21.05
CA GLY A 37 12.99 -12.43 -21.42
C GLY A 37 13.00 -13.68 -20.56
N GLU A 38 12.44 -13.61 -19.36
CA GLU A 38 12.08 -14.79 -18.59
C GLU A 38 10.58 -15.01 -18.75
N GLU A 39 10.29 -16.03 -19.53
CA GLU A 39 9.00 -16.68 -19.71
C GLU A 39 8.46 -17.06 -18.32
N TYR A 40 7.45 -16.34 -17.83
CA TYR A 40 6.79 -16.65 -16.57
C TYR A 40 5.95 -17.92 -16.77
N PRO A 41 6.25 -19.05 -16.10
CA PRO A 41 5.38 -20.21 -16.18
C PRO A 41 4.07 -19.96 -15.42
N PRO A 42 2.91 -20.40 -15.94
CA PRO A 42 1.64 -20.28 -15.25
C PRO A 42 1.54 -21.38 -14.18
N TYR A 43 2.11 -21.16 -13.01
CA TYR A 43 1.82 -22.00 -11.84
C TYR A 43 0.73 -21.35 -11.01
N GLY A 44 -0.51 -21.79 -11.25
CA GLY A 44 -1.57 -21.66 -10.27
C GLY A 44 -1.21 -22.49 -9.05
N HIS A 45 -0.64 -21.87 -8.03
CA HIS A 45 -0.49 -22.50 -6.72
C HIS A 45 -1.88 -22.58 -6.08
N GLN A 46 -2.57 -23.68 -6.32
CA GLN A 46 -3.80 -24.00 -5.63
C GLN A 46 -3.44 -24.32 -4.17
N LEU A 47 -3.59 -23.32 -3.30
CA LEU A 47 -3.49 -23.49 -1.85
C LEU A 47 -4.66 -24.39 -1.41
N GLN A 48 -4.45 -25.71 -1.44
CA GLN A 48 -5.34 -26.68 -0.84
C GLN A 48 -5.29 -26.48 0.68
N LEU A 49 -6.32 -25.81 1.22
CA LEU A 49 -6.66 -25.78 2.65
C LEU A 49 -7.22 -27.14 3.09
N ALA A 50 -6.55 -28.23 2.74
CA ALA A 50 -6.81 -29.56 3.29
C ALA A 50 -5.75 -29.81 4.36
N GLY A 51 -5.83 -29.01 5.43
CA GLY A 51 -5.17 -29.32 6.69
C GLY A 51 -6.29 -29.70 7.64
N ASP A 52 -6.34 -30.98 7.99
CA ASP A 52 -7.03 -31.43 9.19
C ASP A 52 -6.65 -30.48 10.32
N PHE A 53 -7.61 -29.70 10.83
CA PHE A 53 -7.44 -28.94 12.05
C PHE A 53 -7.40 -29.95 13.21
N ALA A 54 -6.32 -30.73 13.27
CA ALA A 54 -5.89 -31.34 14.50
C ALA A 54 -5.83 -30.21 15.54
N PRO A 55 -6.49 -30.34 16.70
CA PRO A 55 -6.36 -29.33 17.74
C PRO A 55 -4.87 -29.15 17.99
N ALA A 56 -4.38 -27.92 17.78
CA ALA A 56 -3.00 -27.58 18.04
C ALA A 56 -2.66 -28.14 19.43
N PRO A 57 -1.56 -28.92 19.57
CA PRO A 57 -1.17 -29.38 20.90
C PRO A 57 -1.09 -28.14 21.76
N ALA A 58 -1.86 -28.13 22.87
CA ALA A 58 -1.99 -27.00 23.75
C ALA A 58 -0.59 -26.40 23.95
N ALA A 59 -0.36 -25.23 23.35
CA ALA A 59 0.93 -24.57 23.44
C ALA A 59 1.26 -24.50 24.92
N PRO A 60 2.46 -24.94 25.36
CA PRO A 60 2.82 -24.84 26.76
C PRO A 60 2.60 -23.39 27.15
N ALA A 61 1.78 -23.15 28.17
CA ALA A 61 1.44 -21.82 28.66
C ALA A 61 2.75 -21.02 28.69
N GLY A 62 2.89 -20.08 27.75
CA GLY A 62 4.15 -19.39 27.54
C GLY A 62 4.57 -18.76 28.86
N PRO A 63 5.88 -18.66 29.13
CA PRO A 63 6.36 -17.92 30.29
C PRO A 63 5.62 -16.58 30.35
N GLY A 64 5.07 -16.25 31.52
CA GLY A 64 4.27 -15.03 31.70
C GLY A 64 5.01 -13.81 31.17
N LEU A 65 4.28 -12.74 30.83
CA LEU A 65 4.83 -11.55 30.16
C LEU A 65 6.13 -11.02 30.82
N LEU A 66 6.25 -11.14 32.14
CA LEU A 66 7.44 -10.78 32.91
C LEU A 66 8.66 -11.66 32.62
N GLU A 67 8.47 -12.96 32.49
CA GLU A 67 9.50 -13.95 32.19
C GLU A 67 9.91 -13.90 30.70
N ALA A 68 9.00 -13.47 29.82
CA ALA A 68 9.35 -13.14 28.44
C ALA A 68 10.19 -11.85 28.34
N LEU A 69 9.88 -10.83 29.16
CA LEU A 69 10.61 -9.56 29.21
C LEU A 69 11.95 -9.65 29.96
N SER A 70 12.13 -10.64 30.85
CA SER A 70 13.38 -10.87 31.59
C SER A 70 14.52 -11.41 30.70
N ARG A 71 14.19 -11.87 29.50
CA ARG A 71 15.19 -12.32 28.52
C ARG A 71 16.08 -11.14 28.06
N PRO A 72 17.41 -11.31 28.09
CA PRO A 72 18.35 -10.20 27.90
C PRO A 72 18.26 -9.52 26.52
N TRP A 73 17.87 -10.26 25.48
CA TRP A 73 17.72 -9.73 24.12
C TRP A 73 16.43 -8.91 23.93
N VAL A 74 15.41 -9.12 24.75
CA VAL A 74 14.15 -8.36 24.68
C VAL A 74 14.38 -6.91 25.14
N LEU A 75 15.26 -6.69 26.11
CA LEU A 75 15.68 -5.36 26.53
C LEU A 75 16.47 -4.60 25.43
N PHE A 76 17.08 -5.30 24.47
CA PHE A 76 17.76 -4.70 23.33
C PHE A 76 16.85 -4.35 22.15
N ALA A 77 15.64 -4.94 22.08
CA ALA A 77 14.66 -4.63 21.03
C ALA A 77 13.92 -3.31 21.28
N VAL A 78 14.01 -2.74 22.49
CA VAL A 78 13.32 -1.50 22.85
C VAL A 78 14.05 -0.30 22.23
N PRO A 79 13.32 0.63 21.57
CA PRO A 79 13.91 1.87 21.08
C PRO A 79 14.64 2.60 22.20
N LYS A 80 15.97 2.73 22.07
CA LYS A 80 16.80 3.33 23.12
C LYS A 80 16.44 4.79 23.40
N LYS A 81 15.98 5.51 22.37
CA LYS A 81 15.65 6.94 22.42
C LYS A 81 14.46 7.25 21.51
N LYS A 82 13.71 8.29 21.86
CA LYS A 82 12.63 8.83 21.03
C LYS A 82 13.18 9.40 19.73
N VAL A 83 12.57 9.05 18.60
CA VAL A 83 12.93 9.59 17.28
C VAL A 83 12.56 11.08 17.21
N SER A 84 13.46 11.90 16.66
CA SER A 84 13.21 13.33 16.49
C SER A 84 12.12 13.59 15.44
N ARG A 85 11.41 14.72 15.56
CA ARG A 85 10.39 15.15 14.60
C ARG A 85 10.90 15.13 13.14
N PRO A 86 12.09 15.67 12.80
CA PRO A 86 12.58 15.64 11.41
C PRO A 86 12.90 14.22 10.92
N MET A 87 13.48 13.35 11.76
CA MET A 87 13.73 11.94 11.38
C MET A 87 12.44 11.18 11.10
N ARG A 88 11.40 11.39 11.93
CA ARG A 88 10.07 10.81 11.70
C ARG A 88 9.46 11.36 10.41
N ARG A 89 9.54 12.67 10.18
CA ARG A 89 9.00 13.33 8.98
C ARG A 89 9.65 12.78 7.72
N ASN A 90 10.98 12.74 7.63
CA ASN A 90 11.69 12.24 6.46
C ASN A 90 11.35 10.78 6.13
N ARG A 91 11.10 9.93 7.16
CA ARG A 91 10.67 8.54 6.94
C ARG A 91 9.29 8.42 6.29
N ILE A 92 8.38 9.36 6.58
CA ILE A 92 6.98 9.31 6.11
C ILE A 92 6.80 10.11 4.82
N VAL A 93 7.61 11.14 4.58
CA VAL A 93 7.49 12.03 3.40
C VAL A 93 7.51 11.28 2.07
N HIS A 94 8.27 10.19 1.95
CA HIS A 94 8.34 9.40 0.72
C HIS A 94 7.24 8.35 0.58
N LYS A 95 6.35 8.22 1.57
CA LYS A 95 5.22 7.28 1.60
C LYS A 95 3.92 8.02 1.32
N GLN A 96 3.86 8.68 0.18
CA GLN A 96 2.63 9.37 -0.25
C GLN A 96 1.71 8.40 -0.96
N LEU A 97 0.41 8.59 -0.79
CA LEU A 97 -0.59 7.81 -1.51
C LEU A 97 -0.51 8.18 -2.99
N GLN A 98 -0.19 7.20 -3.83
CA GLN A 98 -0.16 7.40 -5.28
C GLN A 98 -1.57 7.69 -5.79
N LYS A 99 -1.69 8.64 -6.72
CA LYS A 99 -2.98 8.95 -7.34
C LYS A 99 -3.40 7.78 -8.23
N ILE A 100 -4.56 7.20 -7.93
CA ILE A 100 -5.15 6.16 -8.77
C ILE A 100 -5.75 6.83 -10.01
N THR A 101 -5.22 6.51 -11.18
CA THR A 101 -5.72 6.98 -12.49
C THR A 101 -6.74 6.05 -13.10
N ASN A 102 -6.88 4.85 -12.54
CA ASN A 102 -7.60 3.74 -13.12
C ASN A 102 -9.08 3.74 -12.71
N VAL A 103 -9.74 4.89 -12.74
CA VAL A 103 -11.14 5.04 -12.34
C VAL A 103 -11.97 5.33 -13.59
N GLU A 104 -12.95 4.47 -13.86
CA GLU A 104 -13.90 4.58 -14.97
C GLU A 104 -15.33 4.51 -14.44
N ASP A 105 -16.30 5.02 -15.18
CA ASP A 105 -17.71 4.93 -14.79
C ASP A 105 -18.26 3.54 -15.11
N CYS A 106 -19.11 3.01 -14.23
CA CYS A 106 -19.77 1.74 -14.44
C CYS A 106 -20.82 1.83 -15.56
N PRO A 107 -20.81 0.95 -16.58
CA PRO A 107 -21.76 1.02 -17.69
C PRO A 107 -23.22 0.74 -17.30
N SER A 108 -23.46 0.10 -16.15
CA SER A 108 -24.81 -0.26 -15.71
C SER A 108 -25.45 0.77 -14.76
N CYS A 109 -24.67 1.36 -13.85
CA CYS A 109 -25.18 2.26 -12.81
C CYS A 109 -24.56 3.66 -12.79
N GLY A 110 -23.53 3.92 -13.61
CA GLY A 110 -22.84 5.21 -13.66
C GLY A 110 -21.97 5.54 -12.44
N SER A 111 -21.82 4.64 -11.46
CA SER A 111 -20.93 4.88 -10.31
C SER A 111 -19.46 4.61 -10.66
N PRO A 112 -18.50 5.35 -10.07
CA PRO A 112 -17.09 5.17 -10.37
C PRO A 112 -16.61 3.81 -9.87
N ARG A 113 -15.91 3.08 -10.72
CA ARG A 113 -15.27 1.79 -10.43
C ARG A 113 -13.80 1.81 -10.81
N LEU A 114 -13.03 0.91 -10.23
CA LEU A 114 -11.64 0.71 -10.66
C LEU A 114 -11.65 -0.10 -11.97
N LEU A 115 -10.77 0.25 -12.92
CA LEU A 115 -10.52 -0.53 -14.13
C LEU A 115 -10.26 -1.99 -13.75
N GLN A 116 -10.84 -2.91 -14.52
CA GLN A 116 -10.78 -4.38 -14.33
C GLN A 116 -11.52 -4.94 -13.10
N ASN A 117 -12.02 -4.09 -12.19
CA ASN A 117 -12.81 -4.54 -11.05
C ASN A 117 -14.32 -4.43 -11.33
N LEU A 118 -15.08 -5.37 -10.80
CA LEU A 118 -16.55 -5.27 -10.76
C LEU A 118 -16.97 -4.08 -9.90
N CYS A 119 -18.02 -3.39 -10.35
CA CYS A 119 -18.60 -2.29 -9.59
C CYS A 119 -19.10 -2.79 -8.23
N ARG A 120 -18.74 -2.08 -7.16
CA ARG A 120 -19.18 -2.41 -5.79
C ARG A 120 -20.68 -2.35 -5.62
N ASN A 121 -21.38 -1.56 -6.43
CA ASN A 121 -22.82 -1.36 -6.33
C ASN A 121 -23.61 -2.40 -7.13
N CYS A 122 -23.07 -2.83 -8.28
CA CYS A 122 -23.71 -3.82 -9.15
C CYS A 122 -23.33 -5.27 -8.84
N ARG A 123 -22.20 -5.51 -8.17
CA ARG A 123 -21.81 -6.88 -7.83
C ARG A 123 -22.88 -7.52 -6.95
N THR A 124 -23.25 -8.75 -7.28
CA THR A 124 -24.10 -9.57 -6.44
C THR A 124 -23.24 -10.25 -5.38
N ILE A 125 -23.76 -10.27 -4.15
CA ILE A 125 -23.13 -10.98 -3.03
C ILE A 125 -24.02 -12.18 -2.76
N VAL A 126 -23.41 -13.37 -2.64
CA VAL A 126 -24.10 -14.57 -2.18
C VAL A 126 -24.19 -14.49 -0.67
N THR A 127 -25.41 -14.43 -0.13
CA THR A 127 -25.65 -14.47 1.32
C THR A 127 -25.65 -15.92 1.82
N ALA A 128 -25.61 -16.11 3.15
CA ALA A 128 -25.68 -17.44 3.78
C ALA A 128 -26.92 -18.24 3.36
N ASP A 129 -27.99 -17.55 2.96
CA ASP A 129 -29.25 -18.13 2.46
C ASP A 129 -29.14 -18.69 1.03
N GLY A 130 -27.96 -18.59 0.40
CA GLY A 130 -27.72 -19.04 -0.97
C GLY A 130 -28.31 -18.12 -2.05
N GLN A 131 -28.89 -16.98 -1.66
CA GLN A 131 -29.52 -16.03 -2.57
C GLN A 131 -28.53 -14.94 -3.04
N LEU A 132 -28.70 -14.50 -4.30
CA LEU A 132 -27.91 -13.43 -4.92
C LEU A 132 -28.59 -12.08 -4.66
N HIS A 133 -27.99 -11.26 -3.79
CA HIS A 133 -28.48 -9.90 -3.55
C HIS A 133 -27.57 -8.86 -4.21
N PRO A 134 -28.11 -7.82 -4.87
CA PRO A 134 -27.29 -6.71 -5.34
C PRO A 134 -26.69 -5.97 -4.15
N ALA A 135 -25.40 -5.64 -4.19
CA ALA A 135 -24.69 -5.02 -3.07
C ALA A 135 -25.29 -3.67 -2.61
N SER A 136 -26.04 -2.98 -3.49
CA SER A 136 -26.83 -1.79 -3.13
C SER A 136 -27.95 -2.04 -2.11
N LYS A 137 -28.37 -3.30 -1.93
CA LYS A 137 -29.41 -3.74 -0.98
C LYS A 137 -28.83 -4.45 0.25
N LEU A 138 -27.55 -4.26 0.57
CA LEU A 138 -27.03 -4.82 1.81
C LEU A 138 -27.83 -4.26 3.00
N PRO A 139 -28.33 -5.13 3.91
CA PRO A 139 -28.98 -4.65 5.12
C PRO A 139 -27.98 -3.81 5.92
N TYR A 140 -28.38 -2.62 6.32
CA TYR A 140 -27.66 -1.80 7.28
C TYR A 140 -27.45 -2.62 8.55
N ILE A 141 -26.19 -2.86 8.93
CA ILE A 141 -25.84 -3.55 10.18
C ILE A 141 -25.51 -2.47 11.22
N PRO A 142 -26.45 -2.11 12.12
CA PRO A 142 -26.26 -1.01 13.08
C PRO A 142 -25.16 -1.28 14.13
N GLU A 143 -24.79 -2.54 14.36
CA GLU A 143 -23.89 -2.95 15.45
C GLU A 143 -22.45 -2.45 15.29
N ILE A 144 -21.96 -2.33 14.05
CA ILE A 144 -20.57 -1.91 13.79
C ILE A 144 -20.38 -0.40 14.07
N ASP A 145 -21.40 0.42 13.82
CA ASP A 145 -21.34 1.86 14.06
C ASP A 145 -21.56 2.23 15.53
N ASN A 146 -22.34 1.42 16.26
CA ASN A 146 -22.52 1.58 17.70
C ASN A 146 -21.25 1.23 18.49
N ALA A 147 -20.50 0.19 18.08
CA ALA A 147 -19.22 -0.16 18.69
C ALA A 147 -18.16 0.94 18.54
N LYS A 148 -18.19 1.70 17.43
CA LYS A 148 -17.29 2.85 17.22
C LYS A 148 -17.66 4.07 18.07
N ARG A 149 -18.95 4.25 18.41
CA ARG A 149 -19.41 5.31 19.33
C ARG A 149 -19.07 5.05 20.79
N GLN A 150 -19.02 3.78 21.22
CA GLN A 150 -18.68 3.41 22.60
C GLN A 150 -17.18 3.45 22.90
N GLN A 151 -16.33 3.60 21.88
CA GLN A 151 -14.87 3.66 22.00
C GLN A 151 -14.30 5.09 21.91
N GLN A 152 -15.17 6.10 21.86
CA GLN A 152 -14.81 7.53 22.00
C GLN A 152 -15.22 8.03 23.38
#